data_AF-A0A7V9CKT7-F1
#
_entry.id   AF-A0A7V9CKT7-F1
#
_cell.length_a   1.000
_cell.length_b   1.000
_cell.length_c   1.000
_cell.angle_alpha   90.00
_cell.angle_beta   90.00
_cell.angle_gamma   90.00
#
_symmetry.space_group_name_H-M   'P 1'
#
loop_
_entity.id
_entity.type
_entity.pdbx_description
1 polymer ?
#
loop_
_entity_poly.entity_id
_entity_poly.type
_entity_poly.pdbx_seq_one_letter_code
_entity_poly.pdbx_strand_id
1 'polypeptide(L)'
;MLPATLHVPAALLFLVGGVLSCFLGQRTFRIVLGLYGFVLGVLVAGSILGPADTTRDLLMLGAGGVAGAVALVLAYFIGVALLGAACAALAVHAVAAWFGAEPPAMLVIGCTIAGALVSLALQRYVIVICTAFGGAWLLVMGALGLWHREAVTGLGGAATGWLSYPLRPAPGEGWVVVVWLLIALAGLFSQLKLVTPRMAR
;
A
#
# COMPACT_ATOMS: atom_id res chain seq x y z
N MET A 1 12.27 14.36 -14.48
CA MET A 1 11.71 14.39 -15.84
C MET A 1 11.95 13.00 -16.45
N LEU A 2 10.95 12.13 -16.44
CA LEU A 2 11.07 10.81 -17.08
C LEU A 2 11.16 11.03 -18.61
N PRO A 3 12.02 10.29 -19.34
CA PRO A 3 12.06 10.34 -20.80
C PRO A 3 10.66 10.14 -21.39
N ALA A 4 10.30 10.89 -22.43
CA ALA A 4 8.96 10.83 -23.06
C ALA A 4 8.58 9.40 -23.52
N THR A 5 9.58 8.55 -23.79
CA THR A 5 9.42 7.14 -24.13
C THR A 5 8.91 6.28 -22.97
N LEU A 6 9.17 6.68 -21.72
CA LEU A 6 8.81 5.91 -20.52
C LEU A 6 7.46 6.33 -19.90
N HIS A 7 6.82 7.40 -20.40
CA HIS A 7 5.54 7.88 -19.86
C HIS A 7 4.40 6.88 -20.08
N VAL A 8 4.25 6.40 -21.32
CA VAL A 8 3.21 5.44 -21.69
C VAL A 8 3.35 4.10 -20.94
N PRO A 9 4.54 3.46 -20.87
CA PRO A 9 4.67 2.22 -20.12
C PRO A 9 4.49 2.43 -18.61
N ALA A 10 4.93 3.56 -18.04
CA ALA A 10 4.69 3.86 -16.63
C ALA A 10 3.19 4.03 -16.32
N ALA A 11 2.46 4.76 -17.17
CA ALA A 11 1.02 4.94 -17.03
C ALA A 11 0.27 3.59 -17.16
N LEU A 12 0.69 2.74 -18.10
CA LEU A 12 0.14 1.39 -18.26
C LEU A 12 0.39 0.51 -17.03
N LEU A 13 1.60 0.56 -16.47
CA LEU A 13 1.95 -0.16 -15.23
C LEU A 13 1.11 0.31 -14.04
N PHE A 14 0.88 1.62 -13.91
CA PHE A 14 0.00 2.15 -12.86
C PHE A 14 -1.45 1.73 -13.05
N LEU A 15 -1.94 1.70 -14.29
CA LEU A 15 -3.31 1.31 -14.59
C LEU A 15 -3.51 -0.20 -14.31
N VAL A 16 -2.62 -1.06 -14.83
CA VAL A 16 -2.67 -2.52 -14.61
C VAL A 16 -2.44 -2.86 -13.14
N GLY A 17 -1.42 -2.28 -12.50
CA GLY A 17 -1.14 -2.45 -11.08
C GLY A 17 -2.26 -1.96 -10.18
N GLY A 18 -2.90 -0.84 -10.55
CA GLY A 18 -4.07 -0.29 -9.89
C GLY A 18 -5.29 -1.21 -9.97
N VAL A 19 -5.62 -1.74 -11.15
CA VAL A 19 -6.72 -2.74 -11.31
C VAL A 19 -6.43 -4.00 -10.49
N LEU A 20 -5.22 -4.55 -10.59
CA LEU A 20 -4.84 -5.77 -9.88
C LEU A 20 -4.88 -5.57 -8.36
N SER A 21 -4.42 -4.45 -7.85
CA SER A 21 -4.49 -4.15 -6.40
C SER A 21 -5.91 -3.84 -5.95
N CYS A 22 -6.72 -3.15 -6.76
CA CYS A 22 -8.08 -2.76 -6.40
C CYS A 22 -9.06 -3.95 -6.36
N PHE A 23 -8.86 -4.98 -7.19
CA PHE A 23 -9.75 -6.15 -7.26
C PHE A 23 -9.17 -7.45 -6.70
N LEU A 24 -7.85 -7.66 -6.81
CA LEU A 24 -7.16 -8.88 -6.37
C LEU A 24 -6.27 -8.68 -5.14
N GLY A 25 -6.21 -7.47 -4.59
CA GLY A 25 -5.26 -7.05 -3.56
C GLY A 25 -5.16 -7.96 -2.35
N GLN A 26 -6.29 -8.44 -1.84
CA GLN A 26 -6.32 -9.32 -0.66
C GLN A 26 -5.53 -10.63 -0.81
N ARG A 27 -5.42 -11.17 -2.04
CA ARG A 27 -4.67 -12.42 -2.32
C ARG A 27 -3.26 -12.11 -2.79
N THR A 28 -3.12 -11.13 -3.69
CA THR A 28 -1.83 -10.80 -4.29
C THR A 28 -0.87 -10.19 -3.29
N PHE A 29 -1.35 -9.41 -2.31
CA PHE A 29 -0.47 -8.72 -1.36
C PHE A 29 0.41 -9.70 -0.57
N ARG A 30 -0.17 -10.77 0.00
CA ARG A 30 0.61 -11.77 0.76
C ARG A 30 1.60 -12.54 -0.12
N ILE A 31 1.19 -12.88 -1.34
CA ILE A 31 2.05 -13.59 -2.31
C ILE A 31 3.24 -12.71 -2.70
N VAL A 32 2.96 -11.45 -3.04
CA VAL A 32 3.96 -10.46 -3.41
C VAL A 32 4.94 -10.23 -2.27
N LEU A 33 4.46 -10.10 -1.03
CA LEU A 33 5.31 -9.90 0.13
C LEU A 33 6.22 -11.09 0.41
N GLY A 34 5.70 -12.31 0.28
CA GLY A 34 6.51 -13.54 0.38
C GLY A 34 7.55 -13.64 -0.73
N LEU A 35 7.19 -13.30 -1.97
CA LEU A 35 8.10 -13.30 -3.11
C LEU A 35 9.22 -12.27 -2.96
N TYR A 36 8.88 -11.02 -2.61
CA TYR A 36 9.87 -9.97 -2.36
C TYR A 36 10.75 -10.31 -1.15
N GLY A 37 10.17 -10.87 -0.09
CA GLY A 37 10.94 -11.34 1.07
C GLY A 37 11.90 -12.46 0.70
N PHE A 38 11.48 -13.39 -0.17
CA PHE A 38 12.35 -14.44 -0.69
C PHE A 38 13.51 -13.87 -1.51
N VAL A 39 13.21 -12.99 -2.47
CA VAL A 39 14.25 -12.36 -3.31
C VAL A 39 15.25 -11.58 -2.47
N LEU A 40 14.78 -10.75 -1.53
CA LEU A 40 15.66 -10.01 -0.61
C LEU A 40 16.46 -10.95 0.28
N GLY A 41 15.85 -12.02 0.79
CA GLY A 41 16.52 -13.01 1.63
C GLY A 41 17.64 -13.75 0.89
N VAL A 42 17.41 -14.13 -0.37
CA VAL A 42 18.43 -14.73 -1.25
C VAL A 42 19.55 -13.75 -1.53
N LEU A 43 19.24 -12.48 -1.83
CA LEU A 43 20.23 -11.44 -2.10
C LEU A 43 21.13 -11.17 -0.89
N VAL A 44 20.52 -11.04 0.30
CA VAL A 44 21.25 -10.83 1.56
C VAL A 44 22.11 -12.04 1.89
N ALA A 45 21.56 -13.26 1.80
CA ALA A 45 22.35 -14.47 2.00
C ALA A 45 23.52 -14.52 1.01
N GLY A 46 23.27 -14.32 -0.28
CA GLY A 46 24.31 -14.31 -1.32
C GLY A 46 25.43 -13.30 -1.08
N SER A 47 25.14 -12.16 -0.44
CA SER A 47 26.18 -11.18 -0.08
C SER A 47 27.13 -11.62 1.04
N ILE A 48 26.71 -12.60 1.85
CA ILE A 48 27.47 -13.12 2.99
C ILE A 48 28.30 -14.36 2.61
N LEU A 49 27.91 -15.05 1.52
CA LEU A 49 28.62 -16.24 1.07
C LEU A 49 29.94 -15.89 0.37
N GLY A 50 31.03 -16.52 0.81
CA GLY A 50 32.30 -16.61 0.09
C GLY A 50 32.37 -17.88 -0.78
N PRO A 51 33.44 -18.07 -1.58
CA PRO A 51 33.57 -19.24 -2.45
C PRO A 51 33.58 -20.55 -1.65
N ALA A 52 32.55 -21.37 -1.81
CA ALA A 52 32.34 -22.64 -1.12
C ALA A 52 31.71 -23.70 -2.05
N ASP A 53 31.36 -24.88 -1.50
CA ASP A 53 30.71 -25.98 -2.23
C ASP A 53 29.28 -25.64 -2.68
N THR A 54 28.94 -26.02 -3.92
CA THR A 54 27.64 -25.73 -4.58
C THR A 54 26.42 -26.16 -3.77
N THR A 55 26.51 -27.29 -3.04
CA THR A 55 25.40 -27.80 -2.23
C THR A 55 25.15 -26.94 -0.98
N ARG A 56 26.20 -26.43 -0.35
CA ARG A 56 26.10 -25.53 0.82
C ARG A 56 25.53 -24.18 0.40
N ASP A 57 25.94 -23.68 -0.75
CA ASP A 57 25.46 -22.40 -1.29
C ASP A 57 23.96 -22.44 -1.58
N LEU A 58 23.50 -23.52 -2.21
CA LEU A 58 22.07 -23.72 -2.49
C LEU A 58 21.23 -23.78 -1.20
N LEU A 59 21.72 -24.48 -0.17
CA LEU A 59 21.03 -24.57 1.12
C LEU A 59 20.97 -23.21 1.84
N MET A 60 22.05 -22.44 1.82
CA MET A 60 22.10 -21.12 2.48
C MET A 60 21.25 -20.09 1.75
N LEU A 61 21.25 -20.08 0.41
CA LEU A 61 20.39 -19.21 -0.39
C LEU A 61 18.91 -19.57 -0.18
N GLY A 62 18.59 -20.86 -0.18
CA GLY A 62 17.24 -21.34 0.12
C GLY A 62 16.78 -20.94 1.52
N ALA A 63 17.62 -21.15 2.53
CA ALA A 63 17.34 -20.75 3.92
C ALA A 63 17.17 -19.24 4.06
N GLY A 64 18.05 -18.45 3.43
CA GLY A 64 17.98 -16.99 3.39
C GLY A 64 16.68 -16.50 2.76
N GLY A 65 16.28 -17.09 1.63
CA GLY A 65 15.01 -16.77 0.98
C GLY A 65 13.79 -17.10 1.84
N VAL A 66 13.72 -18.29 2.44
CA VAL A 66 12.61 -18.67 3.32
C VAL A 66 12.56 -17.74 4.55
N ALA A 67 13.72 -17.46 5.17
CA ALA A 67 13.82 -16.54 6.30
C ALA A 67 13.35 -15.12 5.93
N GLY A 68 13.76 -14.61 4.77
CA GLY A 68 13.33 -13.31 4.26
C GLY A 68 11.83 -13.23 3.96
N ALA A 69 11.26 -14.30 3.40
CA ALA A 69 9.81 -14.40 3.17
C ALA A 69 9.02 -14.34 4.48
N VAL A 70 9.45 -15.11 5.49
CA VAL A 70 8.84 -15.10 6.83
C VAL A 70 9.02 -13.72 7.49
N ALA A 71 10.20 -13.13 7.38
CA ALA A 71 10.49 -11.82 7.97
C ALA A 71 9.59 -10.71 7.41
N LEU A 72 9.38 -10.64 6.08
CA LEU A 72 8.45 -9.63 5.54
C LEU A 72 7.00 -9.89 5.90
N VAL A 73 6.58 -11.15 5.94
CA VAL A 73 5.23 -11.49 6.42
C VAL A 73 5.04 -11.00 7.87
N LEU A 74 6.02 -11.20 8.74
CA LEU A 74 6.00 -10.66 10.12
C LEU A 74 6.03 -9.13 10.15
N ALA A 75 6.87 -8.49 9.33
CA ALA A 75 6.93 -7.04 9.23
C ALA A 75 5.58 -6.42 8.82
N TYR A 76 4.79 -7.13 8.01
CA TYR A 76 3.43 -6.72 7.69
C TYR A 76 2.52 -6.69 8.94
N PHE A 77 2.57 -7.69 9.81
CA PHE A 77 1.80 -7.67 11.06
C PHE A 77 2.19 -6.49 11.94
N ILE A 78 3.49 -6.19 12.02
CA ILE A 78 4.01 -5.03 12.74
C ILE A 78 3.46 -3.73 12.12
N GLY A 79 3.48 -3.60 10.80
CA GLY A 79 2.94 -2.43 10.10
C GLY A 79 1.46 -2.19 10.39
N VAL A 80 0.65 -3.26 10.41
CA VAL A 80 -0.79 -3.17 10.74
C VAL A 80 -1.02 -2.77 12.21
N ALA A 81 -0.23 -3.32 13.14
CA ALA A 81 -0.29 -2.94 14.54
C ALA A 81 0.07 -1.45 14.74
N LEU A 82 1.14 -0.99 14.09
CA LEU A 82 1.59 0.40 14.14
C LEU A 82 0.55 1.36 13.57
N LEU A 83 -0.12 0.99 12.47
CA LEU A 83 -1.19 1.80 11.89
C LEU A 83 -2.37 1.96 12.87
N GLY A 84 -2.77 0.87 13.53
CA GLY A 84 -3.81 0.90 14.57
C GLY A 84 -3.43 1.76 15.77
N ALA A 85 -2.18 1.63 16.24
CA ALA A 85 -1.65 2.46 17.32
C ALA A 85 -1.63 3.95 16.93
N ALA A 86 -1.16 4.28 15.73
CA ALA A 86 -1.11 5.66 15.26
C ALA A 86 -2.51 6.29 15.15
N CYS A 87 -3.49 5.56 14.59
CA CYS A 87 -4.87 6.02 14.52
C CYS A 87 -5.48 6.24 15.92
N ALA A 88 -5.21 5.35 16.87
CA ALA A 88 -5.69 5.51 18.24
C ALA A 88 -5.02 6.69 18.97
N ALA A 89 -3.71 6.89 18.79
CA ALA A 89 -3.02 8.07 19.32
C ALA A 89 -3.64 9.36 18.77
N LEU A 90 -3.81 9.44 17.44
CA LEU A 90 -4.44 10.59 16.79
C LEU A 90 -5.86 10.84 17.29
N ALA A 91 -6.67 9.78 17.47
CA ALA A 91 -8.03 9.91 17.98
C ALA A 91 -8.05 10.47 19.41
N VAL A 92 -7.18 9.98 20.30
CA VAL A 92 -7.08 10.48 21.67
C VAL A 92 -6.66 11.94 21.70
N HIS A 93 -5.66 12.32 20.91
CA HIS A 93 -5.22 13.72 20.83
C HIS A 93 -6.28 14.63 20.19
N ALA A 94 -7.01 14.15 19.19
CA ALA A 94 -8.11 14.90 18.59
C ALA A 94 -9.24 15.13 19.61
N VAL A 95 -9.68 14.09 20.31
CA VAL A 95 -10.73 14.22 21.33
C VAL A 95 -10.29 15.14 22.47
N ALA A 96 -9.06 14.98 22.95
CA ALA A 96 -8.52 15.83 24.01
C ALA A 96 -8.45 17.32 23.57
N ALA A 97 -8.06 17.57 22.31
CA ALA A 97 -8.06 18.91 21.74
C ALA A 97 -9.47 19.53 21.65
N TRP A 98 -10.51 18.73 21.37
CA TRP A 98 -11.90 19.19 21.37
C TRP A 98 -12.37 19.63 22.76
N PHE A 99 -11.85 19.00 23.83
CA PHE A 99 -12.14 19.37 25.21
C PHE A 99 -11.15 20.38 25.81
N GLY A 100 -10.15 20.83 25.03
CA GLY A 100 -9.13 21.77 25.50
C GLY A 100 -8.22 21.23 26.61
N ALA A 101 -8.10 19.92 26.74
CA ALA A 101 -7.33 19.24 27.78
C ALA A 101 -6.11 18.51 27.22
N GLU A 102 -5.08 18.33 28.04
CA GLU A 102 -3.93 17.47 27.69
C GLU A 102 -4.25 16.01 28.05
N PRO A 103 -4.15 15.07 27.10
CA PRO A 103 -4.47 13.68 27.38
C PRO A 103 -3.41 13.07 28.31
N PRO A 104 -3.80 12.43 29.42
CA PRO A 104 -2.85 11.78 30.31
C PRO A 104 -2.13 10.63 29.59
N ALA A 105 -0.80 10.54 29.79
CA ALA A 105 0.05 9.59 29.08
C ALA A 105 -0.43 8.13 29.19
N MET A 106 -0.95 7.73 30.36
CA MET A 106 -1.49 6.39 30.61
C MET A 106 -2.66 6.05 29.67
N LEU A 107 -3.52 7.03 29.37
CA LEU A 107 -4.68 6.85 28.51
C LEU A 107 -4.24 6.70 27.05
N VAL A 108 -3.25 7.49 26.61
CA VAL A 108 -2.66 7.36 25.27
C VAL A 108 -2.03 5.97 25.10
N ILE A 109 -1.26 5.49 26.08
CA ILE A 109 -0.66 4.15 26.04
C ILE A 109 -1.75 3.07 25.99
N GLY A 110 -2.77 3.16 26.84
CA GLY A 110 -3.88 2.19 26.84
C GLY A 110 -4.63 2.14 25.50
N CYS A 111 -4.98 3.31 24.96
CA CYS A 111 -5.67 3.42 23.68
C CYS A 111 -4.81 2.96 22.49
N THR A 112 -3.50 3.24 22.49
CA THR A 112 -2.61 2.79 21.40
C THR A 112 -2.42 1.28 21.39
N ILE A 113 -2.29 0.65 22.57
CA ILE A 113 -2.25 -0.82 22.69
C ILE A 113 -3.58 -1.42 22.23
N ALA A 114 -4.70 -0.86 22.69
CA ALA A 114 -6.02 -1.30 22.25
C ALA A 114 -6.19 -1.13 20.73
N GLY A 115 -5.77 0.00 20.15
CA GLY A 115 -5.79 0.26 18.72
C GLY A 115 -4.94 -0.73 17.92
N ALA A 116 -3.74 -1.07 18.42
CA ALA A 116 -2.90 -2.10 17.81
C ALA A 116 -3.56 -3.48 17.82
N LEU A 117 -4.14 -3.89 18.96
CA LEU A 117 -4.84 -5.18 19.09
C LEU A 117 -6.10 -5.25 18.21
N VAL A 118 -6.88 -4.18 18.16
CA VAL A 118 -8.06 -4.05 17.30
C VAL A 118 -7.66 -4.14 15.83
N SER A 119 -6.59 -3.46 15.44
CA SER A 119 -6.05 -3.53 14.07
C SER A 119 -5.55 -4.93 13.72
N LEU A 120 -4.91 -5.64 14.67
CA LEU A 120 -4.52 -7.04 14.49
C LEU A 120 -5.73 -7.96 14.31
N ALA A 121 -6.81 -7.75 15.05
CA ALA A 121 -8.06 -8.51 14.88
C ALA A 121 -8.75 -8.20 13.52
N LEU A 122 -8.61 -6.97 13.03
CA LEU A 122 -9.18 -6.49 11.77
C LEU A 122 -8.21 -6.58 10.57
N GLN A 123 -7.07 -7.27 10.69
CA GLN A 123 -6.03 -7.33 9.64
C GLN A 123 -6.58 -7.57 8.24
N ARG A 124 -7.56 -8.46 8.11
CA ARG A 124 -8.19 -8.78 6.82
C ARG A 124 -8.86 -7.55 6.21
N TYR A 125 -9.55 -6.75 7.01
CA TYR A 125 -10.19 -5.51 6.58
C TYR A 125 -9.17 -4.41 6.27
N VAL A 126 -8.09 -4.33 7.05
CA VAL A 126 -7.01 -3.35 6.80
C VAL A 126 -6.36 -3.58 5.43
N ILE A 127 -6.05 -4.83 5.06
CA ILE A 127 -5.52 -5.13 3.71
C ILE A 127 -6.51 -4.72 2.63
N VAL A 128 -7.78 -5.10 2.80
CA VAL A 128 -8.83 -4.84 1.81
C VAL A 128 -9.02 -3.34 1.59
N ILE A 129 -9.06 -2.55 2.66
CA ILE A 129 -9.16 -1.08 2.58
C ILE A 129 -7.89 -0.49 1.95
N CYS A 130 -6.70 -0.83 2.44
CA CYS A 130 -5.44 -0.27 1.93
C CYS A 130 -5.23 -0.59 0.44
N THR A 131 -5.55 -1.81 0.01
CA THR A 131 -5.38 -2.22 -1.40
C THR A 131 -6.45 -1.65 -2.31
N ALA A 132 -7.70 -1.51 -1.84
CA ALA A 132 -8.76 -0.86 -2.61
C ALA A 132 -8.47 0.64 -2.82
N PHE A 133 -8.14 1.38 -1.76
CA PHE A 133 -7.86 2.81 -1.83
C PHE A 133 -6.52 3.09 -2.54
N GLY A 134 -5.49 2.30 -2.25
CA GLY A 134 -4.19 2.41 -2.93
C GLY A 134 -4.29 2.06 -4.42
N GLY A 135 -5.03 1.00 -4.76
CA GLY A 135 -5.23 0.60 -6.16
C GLY A 135 -6.07 1.58 -6.95
N ALA A 136 -7.14 2.12 -6.35
CA ALA A 136 -7.94 3.20 -6.93
C ALA A 136 -7.09 4.44 -7.22
N TRP A 137 -6.15 4.79 -6.33
CA TRP A 137 -5.25 5.92 -6.53
C TRP A 137 -4.32 5.71 -7.73
N LEU A 138 -3.68 4.53 -7.82
CA LEU A 138 -2.81 4.18 -8.95
C LEU A 138 -3.60 4.14 -10.27
N LEU A 139 -4.85 3.67 -10.23
CA LEU A 139 -5.77 3.70 -11.37
C LEU A 139 -6.04 5.13 -11.86
N VAL A 140 -6.41 6.02 -10.94
CA VAL A 140 -6.68 7.43 -11.25
C VAL A 140 -5.42 8.10 -11.82
N MET A 141 -4.25 7.87 -11.23
CA MET A 141 -2.99 8.44 -11.71
C MET A 141 -2.55 7.86 -13.06
N GLY A 142 -2.73 6.57 -13.28
CA GLY A 142 -2.49 5.94 -14.59
C GLY A 142 -3.42 6.48 -15.67
N ALA A 143 -4.70 6.65 -15.36
CA ALA A 143 -5.69 7.21 -16.28
C ALA A 143 -5.39 8.68 -16.61
N LEU A 144 -5.07 9.50 -15.61
CA LEU A 144 -4.69 10.90 -15.80
C LEU A 144 -3.39 11.05 -16.60
N GLY A 145 -2.41 10.16 -16.39
CA GLY A 145 -1.17 10.12 -17.17
C GLY A 145 -1.39 9.79 -18.66
N LEU A 146 -2.48 9.11 -19.00
CA LEU A 146 -2.89 8.88 -20.40
C LEU A 146 -3.75 10.02 -20.95
N TRP A 147 -4.60 10.63 -20.11
CA TRP A 147 -5.52 11.73 -20.47
C TRP A 147 -4.76 13.03 -20.78
N HIS A 148 -3.77 13.40 -19.97
CA HIS A 148 -2.93 14.58 -20.18
C HIS A 148 -1.75 14.32 -21.13
N ARG A 149 -1.99 13.55 -22.21
CA ARG A 149 -0.97 13.27 -23.24
C ARG A 149 -0.46 14.55 -23.92
N GLU A 150 -1.31 15.56 -24.05
CA GLU A 150 -1.01 16.82 -24.76
C GLU A 150 -0.26 17.85 -23.90
N ALA A 151 -0.41 17.83 -22.58
CA ALA A 151 0.30 18.75 -21.66
C ALA A 151 1.81 18.46 -21.57
N VAL A 152 2.26 17.33 -22.13
CA VAL A 152 3.66 16.94 -22.22
C VAL A 152 4.26 17.32 -23.58
N THR A 153 3.45 17.55 -24.61
CA THR A 153 3.93 17.83 -25.98
C THR A 153 3.77 19.28 -26.44
N GLY A 154 3.09 20.17 -25.71
CA GLY A 154 2.97 21.56 -26.13
C GLY A 154 2.51 22.54 -25.04
N LEU A 155 3.39 23.51 -24.75
CA LEU A 155 3.10 24.85 -24.22
C LEU A 155 2.47 24.97 -22.81
N GLY A 156 3.32 25.26 -21.82
CA GLY A 156 2.93 26.11 -20.67
C GLY A 156 3.25 25.52 -19.29
N GLY A 157 4.08 26.23 -18.53
CA GLY A 157 4.67 25.84 -17.23
C GLY A 157 3.73 25.57 -16.04
N ALA A 158 2.47 25.21 -16.26
CA ALA A 158 1.53 24.85 -15.18
C ALA A 158 1.44 23.32 -14.94
N ALA A 159 1.79 22.49 -15.92
CA ALA A 159 1.65 21.03 -15.83
C ALA A 159 2.80 20.32 -15.09
N THR A 160 3.92 21.00 -14.86
CA THR A 160 5.12 20.43 -14.21
C THR A 160 4.99 20.33 -12.68
N GLY A 161 4.06 21.08 -12.07
CA GLY A 161 3.77 21.04 -10.62
C GLY A 161 2.94 19.83 -10.18
N TRP A 162 2.09 19.30 -11.06
CA TRP A 162 1.13 18.25 -10.72
C TRP A 162 1.79 16.89 -10.54
N LEU A 163 2.83 16.60 -11.35
CA LEU A 163 3.64 15.39 -11.22
C LEU A 163 4.60 15.44 -10.00
N SER A 164 4.85 16.64 -9.48
CA SER A 164 5.76 16.84 -8.34
C SER A 164 5.04 16.84 -6.98
N TYR A 165 3.71 16.98 -6.95
CA TYR A 165 2.92 16.91 -5.70
C TYR A 165 1.62 16.11 -5.87
N PRO A 166 1.67 14.77 -5.83
CA PRO A 166 0.49 13.91 -6.03
C PRO A 166 -0.62 14.15 -4.99
N LEU A 167 -0.30 14.72 -3.82
CA LEU A 167 -1.26 14.98 -2.74
C LEU A 167 -1.98 16.34 -2.83
N ARG A 168 -1.67 17.18 -3.83
CA ARG A 168 -2.31 18.49 -4.00
C ARG A 168 -3.02 18.57 -5.36
N PRO A 169 -4.32 18.23 -5.43
CA PRO A 169 -5.08 18.40 -6.67
C PRO A 169 -5.04 19.88 -7.11
N ALA A 170 -4.95 20.13 -8.42
CA ALA A 170 -4.95 21.50 -8.93
C ALA A 170 -6.25 22.22 -8.53
N PRO A 171 -6.23 23.55 -8.40
CA PRO A 171 -7.43 24.34 -8.17
C PRO A 171 -8.47 24.04 -9.26
N GLY A 172 -9.62 23.46 -8.89
CA GLY A 172 -10.70 23.08 -9.81
C GLY A 172 -10.85 21.57 -10.11
N GLU A 173 -9.89 20.73 -9.72
CA GLU A 173 -9.92 19.27 -9.99
C GLU A 173 -10.40 18.43 -8.79
N GLY A 174 -11.28 18.99 -7.95
CA GLY A 174 -11.88 18.27 -6.81
C GLY A 174 -12.64 16.99 -7.21
N TRP A 175 -13.05 16.88 -8.49
CA TRP A 175 -13.68 15.70 -9.06
C TRP A 175 -12.78 14.45 -9.00
N VAL A 176 -11.45 14.61 -9.02
CA VAL A 176 -10.48 13.51 -8.95
C VAL A 176 -10.64 12.74 -7.64
N VAL A 177 -10.88 13.44 -6.52
CA VAL A 177 -11.11 12.83 -5.21
C VAL A 177 -12.43 12.06 -5.19
N VAL A 178 -13.47 12.59 -5.85
CA VAL A 178 -14.78 11.90 -5.96
C VAL A 178 -14.64 10.63 -6.78
N VAL A 179 -13.97 10.68 -7.94
CA VAL A 179 -13.72 9.50 -8.78
C VAL A 179 -12.87 8.47 -8.04
N TRP A 180 -11.83 8.90 -7.33
CA TRP A 180 -11.01 8.04 -6.50
C TRP A 180 -11.85 7.33 -5.41
N LEU A 181 -12.72 8.06 -4.70
CA LEU A 181 -13.61 7.48 -3.70
C LEU A 181 -14.59 6.47 -4.30
N LEU A 182 -15.19 6.77 -5.45
CA LEU A 182 -16.11 5.87 -6.13
C LEU A 182 -15.42 4.56 -6.56
N ILE A 183 -14.22 4.65 -7.12
CA ILE A 183 -13.43 3.47 -7.53
C ILE A 183 -12.98 2.67 -6.29
N ALA A 184 -12.53 3.35 -5.24
CA ALA A 184 -12.12 2.70 -3.99
C ALA A 184 -13.29 1.94 -3.34
N LEU A 185 -14.49 2.55 -3.30
CA LEU A 185 -15.71 1.89 -2.80
C LEU A 185 -16.12 0.70 -3.66
N ALA A 186 -16.03 0.81 -4.98
CA ALA A 186 -16.30 -0.31 -5.90
C ALA A 186 -15.31 -1.47 -5.69
N GLY A 187 -14.02 -1.15 -5.54
CA GLY A 187 -12.96 -2.11 -5.19
C GLY A 187 -13.23 -2.79 -3.85
N LEU A 188 -13.52 -2.01 -2.80
CA LEU A 188 -13.86 -2.49 -1.47
C LEU A 188 -15.05 -3.48 -1.52
N PHE A 189 -16.13 -3.10 -2.20
CA PHE A 189 -17.32 -3.93 -2.33
C PHE A 189 -17.06 -5.24 -3.07
N SER A 190 -16.28 -5.20 -4.15
CA SER A 190 -15.91 -6.39 -4.92
C SER A 190 -15.06 -7.37 -4.09
N GLN A 191 -14.09 -6.85 -3.33
CA GLN A 191 -13.22 -7.66 -2.48
C GLN A 191 -13.99 -8.27 -1.31
N LEU A 192 -14.94 -7.54 -0.71
CA LEU A 192 -15.81 -8.04 0.35
C LEU A 192 -16.79 -9.12 -0.14
N LYS A 193 -17.33 -8.99 -1.36
CA LYS A 193 -18.21 -10.01 -1.97
C LYS A 193 -17.50 -11.33 -2.27
N LEU A 194 -16.24 -11.26 -2.71
CA LEU A 194 -15.41 -12.45 -2.94
C LEU A 194 -14.98 -13.15 -1.64
N VAL A 195 -15.09 -12.44 -0.51
CA VAL A 195 -14.72 -12.90 0.83
C VAL A 195 -15.84 -13.68 1.51
N THR A 196 -17.11 -13.38 1.22
CA THR A 196 -18.25 -14.09 1.80
C THR A 196 -18.25 -15.53 1.27
N PRO A 197 -17.92 -16.56 2.09
CA PRO A 197 -18.19 -17.92 1.69
C PRO A 197 -19.69 -18.04 1.47
N ARG A 198 -20.11 -18.76 0.43
CA ARG A 198 -21.47 -19.26 0.32
C ARG A 198 -21.75 -20.19 1.51
N MET A 199 -22.05 -19.64 2.68
CA MET A 199 -22.74 -20.35 3.73
C MET A 199 -24.23 -20.22 3.44
N ALA A 200 -24.72 -21.03 2.49
CA ALA A 200 -26.10 -21.45 2.34
C ALA A 200 -26.27 -22.10 0.96
N ARG A 201 -26.04 -23.41 0.89
CA ARG A 201 -27.02 -24.40 0.43
C ARG A 201 -26.43 -25.80 0.58
#